data_AF-A0A8R1U286-F1
#
_entry.id   AF-A0A8R1U286-F1
#
_cell.length_a   1.000
_cell.length_b   1.000
_cell.length_c   1.000
_cell.angle_alpha   90.00
_cell.angle_beta   90.00
_cell.angle_gamma   90.00
#
_symmetry.space_group_name_H-M   'P 1'
#
loop_
_entity.id
_entity.type
_entity.pdbx_description
1 polymer ?
#
loop_
_entity_poly.entity_id
_entity_poly.type
_entity_poly.pdbx_seq_one_letter_code
_entity_poly.pdbx_strand_id
1 'polypeptide(L)' 'MLNCPICLEADDGNLTFAALKCGHVFHRNCIASWLAIDKSTKICPVCRKFADSFLNLYFFSTSTVSHLC' A
#
# COMPACT_ATOMS: atom_id res chain seq x y z
N MET A 1 9.27 8.35 -3.44
CA MET A 1 8.76 7.84 -2.16
C MET A 1 7.26 7.69 -2.28
N LEU A 2 6.71 6.53 -1.94
CA LEU A 2 5.28 6.26 -2.07
C LEU A 2 4.62 6.57 -0.72
N ASN A 3 3.87 7.67 -0.66
CA ASN A 3 3.16 8.04 0.57
C ASN A 3 1.83 7.31 0.64
N CYS A 4 1.50 6.72 1.79
CA CYS A 4 0.23 6.04 1.96
C CYS A 4 -0.92 7.04 2.13
N PRO A 5 -1.97 7.02 1.27
CA PRO A 5 -3.08 7.98 1.38
C PRO A 5 -3.93 7.85 2.65
N ILE A 6 -3.74 6.79 3.45
CA ILE A 6 -4.50 6.57 4.70
C ILE A 6 -3.79 7.22 5.90
N CYS A 7 -2.49 6.97 6.07
CA CYS A 7 -1.73 7.49 7.22
C CYS A 7 -0.89 8.72 6.88
N LEU A 8 -0.76 9.08 5.60
CA LEU A 8 0.05 10.18 5.06
C LEU A 8 1.57 10.04 5.25
N GLU A 9 2.02 8.93 5.84
CA GLU A 9 3.44 8.62 6.03
C GLU A 9 4.06 7.96 4.78
N ALA A 10 5.37 8.19 4.62
CA ALA A 10 6.19 7.54 3.61
C ALA A 10 6.67 6.15 4.07
N ASP A 11 7.23 5.39 3.13
CA ASP A 11 7.96 4.16 3.44
C ASP A 11 9.20 4.46 4.28
N ASP A 12 9.31 3.82 5.45
CA ASP A 12 10.53 3.85 6.28
C ASP A 12 11.42 2.62 6.02
N GLY A 13 11.33 2.02 4.83
CA GLY A 13 12.11 0.85 4.42
C GLY A 13 11.64 -0.49 5.01
N ASN A 14 10.62 -0.49 5.87
CA ASN A 14 10.09 -1.69 6.53
C ASN A 14 8.59 -1.91 6.26
N LEU A 15 7.96 -1.10 5.40
CA LEU A 15 6.52 -1.16 5.21
C LEU A 15 6.16 -1.96 3.96
N THR A 16 5.54 -3.12 4.19
CA THR A 16 4.87 -3.86 3.11
C THR A 16 3.75 -3.02 2.52
N PHE A 17 3.71 -2.90 1.20
CA PHE A 17 2.64 -2.23 0.48
C PHE A 17 1.62 -3.23 -0.04
N ALA A 18 0.41 -2.74 -0.30
CA ALA A 18 -0.61 -3.50 -0.98
C ALA A 18 -1.39 -2.63 -1.95
N ALA A 19 -1.74 -3.20 -3.10
CA ALA A 19 -2.59 -2.58 -4.11
C ALA A 19 -4.00 -3.14 -4.05
N LEU A 20 -4.98 -2.26 -4.24
CA LEU A 20 -6.35 -2.66 -4.54
C LEU A 20 -6.51 -2.98 -6.03
N LYS A 21 -7.60 -3.67 -6.41
CA LYS A 21 -7.96 -3.93 -7.82
C LYS A 21 -8.06 -2.66 -8.68
N CYS A 22 -8.32 -1.51 -8.06
CA CYS A 22 -8.37 -0.22 -8.74
C CYS A 22 -6.99 0.39 -9.04
N GLY A 23 -5.90 -0.23 -8.58
CA GLY A 23 -4.52 0.21 -8.80
C GLY A 23 -3.94 1.13 -7.71
N HIS A 24 -4.77 1.67 -6.80
CA HIS A 24 -4.26 2.51 -5.71
C HIS A 24 -3.50 1.65 -4.68
N VAL A 25 -2.38 2.20 -4.21
CA VAL A 25 -1.43 1.52 -3.33
C VAL A 25 -1.41 2.19 -1.95
N PHE A 26 -1.33 1.35 -0.93
CA PHE A 26 -1.34 1.73 0.48
C PHE A 26 -0.33 0.88 1.25
N HIS A 27 0.03 1.26 2.48
CA HIS A 27 0.62 0.29 3.39
C HIS A 27 -0.37 -0.86 3.58
N ARG A 28 0.14 -2.10 3.53
CA ARG A 28 -0.64 -3.33 3.73
C ARG A 28 -1.47 -3.23 5.00
N ASN A 29 -0.86 -2.78 6.10
CA ASN A 29 -1.55 -2.70 7.39
C ASN A 29 -2.66 -1.64 7.36
N CYS A 30 -2.42 -0.48 6.77
CA CYS A 30 -3.42 0.58 6.65
C CYS A 30 -4.64 0.11 5.85
N ILE A 31 -4.44 -0.51 4.69
CA ILE A 31 -5.57 -0.96 3.87
C ILE A 31 -6.25 -2.18 4.46
N ALA A 32 -5.53 -3.09 5.12
CA ALA A 32 -6.13 -4.21 5.83
C ALA A 32 -7.04 -3.73 6.97
N SER A 33 -6.59 -2.77 7.79
CA SER A 33 -7.42 -2.17 8.83
C SER A 33 -8.64 -1.45 8.25
N TRP A 34 -8.44 -0.67 7.18
CA TRP A 34 -9.54 0.04 6.50
C TRP A 34 -10.67 -0.89 6.04
N LEU A 35 -10.31 -2.02 5.43
CA LEU A 35 -11.26 -3.02 4.93
C LEU A 35 -11.87 -3.90 6.04
N ALA A 36 -11.28 -3.89 7.24
CA ALA A 36 -11.75 -4.67 8.38
C ALA A 36 -12.79 -3.94 9.25
N ILE A 37 -12.85 -2.60 9.20
CA ILE A 37 -13.73 -1.79 10.08
C ILE A 37 -15.21 -2.14 9.88
N ASP A 38 -15.71 -2.08 8.65
CA ASP A 38 -17.10 -2.39 8.35
C ASP A 38 -17.26 -2.96 6.94
N LYS A 39 -18.29 -3.79 6.71
CA LYS A 39 -18.55 -4.35 5.38
C LYS A 39 -18.96 -3.27 4.37
N SER A 40 -19.55 -2.17 4.82
CA SER A 40 -19.90 -1.03 3.95
C SER A 40 -18.70 -0.16 3.57
N THR A 41 -17.58 -0.24 4.30
CA THR A 41 -16.35 0.51 4.02
C THR A 41 -15.40 -0.20 3.05
N LYS A 42 -15.89 -1.25 2.36
CA LYS A 42 -15.19 -1.96 1.28
C LYS A 42 -15.10 -1.12 0.00
N ILE A 43 -14.57 0.09 0.14
CA ILE A 43 -14.32 1.05 -0.94
C ILE A 43 -12.89 1.56 -0.84
N CYS A 44 -12.30 1.83 -2.00
CA CYS A 44 -10.99 2.46 -2.08
C CYS A 44 -11.04 3.88 -1.48
N PRO A 45 -10.13 4.24 -0.55
CA PRO A 45 -10.05 5.60 0.01
C PRO A 45 -9.84 6.71 -1.03
N VAL A 46 -9.24 6.38 -2.18
CA VAL A 46 -8.89 7.35 -3.23
C VAL A 46 -10.01 7.52 -4.25
N CYS A 47 -10.42 6.44 -4.92
CA CYS A 47 -11.40 6.52 -6.01
C CYS A 47 -12.79 6.00 -5.66
N ARG A 48 -13.01 5.54 -4.43
CA ARG A 48 -14.30 5.02 -3.92
C ARG A 48 -14.86 3.80 -4.66
N LYS A 49 -14.10 3.19 -5.59
CA LYS A 49 -14.46 1.90 -6.21
C LYS A 49 -14.44 0.79 -5.16
N PHE A 50 -15.33 -0.19 -5.31
CA PHE A 50 -15.43 -1.34 -4.41
C PHE A 50 -14.10 -2.09 -4.30
N ALA A 51 -13.77 -2.50 -3.08
CA ALA A 51 -12.51 -3.12 -2.69
C ALA A 51 -12.75 -4.16 -1.59
N ASP A 52 -12.78 -5.43 -1.96
CA ASP A 52 -12.95 -6.55 -1.02
C ASP A 52 -11.63 -7.25 -0.64
N SER A 53 -10.57 -6.97 -1.38
CA SER A 53 -9.29 -7.68 -1.35
C SER A 53 -8.15 -6.77 -1.82
N PHE A 54 -6.92 -7.15 -1.46
CA PHE A 54 -5.69 -6.45 -1.83
C PHE A 54 -4.59 -7.44 -2.22
N LEU A 55 -3.67 -7.01 -3.08
CA LEU A 55 -2.47 -7.75 -3.45
C LEU A 55 -1.27 -7.16 -2.72
N ASN A 56 -0.52 -7.99 -1.99
CA ASN A 56 0.75 -7.55 -1.38
C ASN A 56 1.77 -7.27 -2.49
N LEU A 57 2.38 -6.10 -2.44
CA LEU A 57 3.46 -5.70 -3.31
C LEU A 57 4.77 -5.96 -2.60
N TYR A 58 5.65 -6.71 -3.26
CA TYR A 58 7.01 -6.97 -2.80
C TYR A 58 7.95 -6.17 -3.69
N PHE A 59 8.53 -5.11 -3.13
CA PHE A 59 9.55 -4.34 -3.82
C PHE A 59 10.91 -4.97 -3.49
N PHE A 60 11.56 -5.53 -4.50
CA PHE A 60 12.96 -5.92 -4.38
C PHE A 60 13.80 -4.65 -4.58
N SER A 61 14.21 -4.01 -3.48
CA SER A 61 15.09 -2.84 -3.58
C SER A 61 16.47 -3.31 -4.02
N THR A 62 16.82 -3.10 -5.30
CA THR A 62 18.19 -3.30 -5.79
C THR A 62 19.04 -2.10 -5.37
N SER A 63 19.36 -2.01 -4.08
CA SER A 63 20.23 -0.98 -3.53
C SER A 63 21.64 -1.53 -3.32
N THR A 64 22.30 -1.98 -4.39
CA THR A 64 23.76 -2.09 -4.48
C THR A 64 24.20 -2.00 -5.94
N VAL A 65 24.30 -0.77 -6.46
CA VAL A 65 25.47 -0.42 -7.27
C VAL A 65 26.23 0.61 -6.44
N SER A 66 26.88 0.12 -5.38
CA SER A 66 28.00 0.84 -4.82
C SER A 66 29.09 0.77 -5.88
N HIS A 67 29.45 1.94 -6.43
CA HIS A 67 30.66 2.18 -7.21
C HIS A 67 31.79 1.23 -6.78
N LEU A 68 32.14 0.25 -7.61
CA LEU A 68 33.47 -0.31 -7.58
C LEU A 68 34.39 0.78 -8.13
N CYS A 69 35.49 1.02 -7.40
CA CYS A 69 36.53 1.99 -7.70
C CYS A 69 36.97 2.01 -9.17
#